data_AF-A0A958MCN8-F1
#
_entry.id   AF-A0A958MCN8-F1
#
_cell.length_a   1.000
_cell.length_b   1.000
_cell.length_c   1.000
_cell.angle_alpha   90.00
_cell.angle_beta   90.00
_cell.angle_gamma   90.00
#
_symmetry.space_group_name_H-M   'P 1'
#
loop_
_entity.id
_entity.type
_entity.pdbx_description
1 polymer ?
#
loop_
_entity_poly.entity_id
_entity_poly.type
_entity_poly.pdbx_seq_one_letter_code
_entity_poly.pdbx_strand_id
1 'polypeptide(L)'
;MFDIPYHPMVVHLPIALAIIIPILSLFLWGAIKCKKASAKSWGILVVLTALYLVSSLAAVKSGEFDEDLVEDKIGKKLVHEHEERGEKIPWVAGVLLIAYTVTYVTGRSKLSWTHKLCTVLSIAAVYPIILAGHSGGQLVYKHGAASAHTKDNGAINQNLDEGHEN
;
A
#
# COMPACT_ATOMS: atom_id res chain seq x y z
N MET A 1 22.65 -3.59 -10.31
CA MET A 1 21.21 -3.77 -10.59
C MET A 1 20.54 -3.99 -9.23
N PHE A 2 19.32 -3.52 -9.01
CA PHE A 2 18.71 -3.56 -7.66
C PHE A 2 18.63 -5.01 -7.14
N ASP A 3 19.33 -5.31 -6.04
CA ASP A 3 19.39 -6.65 -5.41
C ASP A 3 18.17 -6.93 -4.49
N ILE A 4 17.08 -6.17 -4.65
CA ILE A 4 15.93 -6.14 -3.74
C ILE A 4 14.67 -6.49 -4.54
N PRO A 5 13.76 -7.34 -4.03
CA PRO A 5 12.52 -7.67 -4.72
C PRO A 5 11.70 -6.42 -5.06
N TYR A 6 11.04 -6.45 -6.23
CA TYR A 6 10.33 -5.30 -6.78
C TYR A 6 9.08 -4.94 -5.96
N HIS A 7 8.37 -5.95 -5.45
CA HIS A 7 7.11 -5.71 -4.74
C HIS A 7 7.27 -4.78 -3.53
N PRO A 8 8.23 -5.00 -2.60
CA PRO A 8 8.52 -4.06 -1.53
C PRO A 8 8.86 -2.65 -1.99
N MET A 9 9.46 -2.44 -3.17
CA MET A 9 9.74 -1.09 -3.66
C MET A 9 8.46 -0.36 -4.07
N VAL A 10 7.55 -1.06 -4.77
CA VAL A 10 6.32 -0.47 -5.33
C VAL A 10 5.30 -0.15 -4.24
N VAL A 11 5.19 -0.98 -3.20
CA VAL A 11 4.17 -0.82 -2.13
C VAL A 11 4.36 0.43 -1.27
N HIS A 12 5.54 1.05 -1.24
CA HIS A 12 5.78 2.25 -0.43
C HIS A 12 4.93 3.44 -0.87
N LEU A 13 4.71 3.60 -2.18
CA LEU A 13 3.93 4.70 -2.72
C LEU A 13 2.45 4.65 -2.27
N PRO A 14 1.70 3.55 -2.45
CA PRO A 14 0.33 3.49 -1.97
C PRO A 14 0.24 3.58 -0.44
N ILE A 15 1.20 3.04 0.33
CA ILE A 15 1.24 3.20 1.79
C ILE A 15 1.36 4.68 2.18
N ALA A 16 2.30 5.41 1.57
CA ALA A 16 2.48 6.83 1.83
C ALA A 16 1.21 7.64 1.48
N LEU A 17 0.61 7.37 0.32
CA LEU A 17 -0.62 8.04 -0.12
C LEU A 17 -1.80 7.76 0.82
N ALA A 18 -1.96 6.51 1.27
CA ALA A 18 -3.02 6.13 2.20
C ALA A 18 -2.96 6.92 3.52
N ILE A 19 -1.76 7.33 3.96
CA ILE A 19 -1.56 8.15 5.17
C ILE A 19 -1.69 9.64 4.87
N ILE A 20 -1.14 10.12 3.76
CA ILE A 20 -1.15 11.55 3.39
C ILE A 20 -2.56 12.04 3.07
N ILE A 21 -3.36 11.25 2.34
CA ILE A 21 -4.72 11.64 1.90
C ILE A 21 -5.63 12.03 3.08
N PRO A 22 -5.81 11.21 4.15
CA PRO A 22 -6.68 11.58 5.26
C PRO A 22 -6.18 12.80 6.04
N ILE A 23 -4.87 12.95 6.21
CA ILE A 23 -4.28 14.13 6.87
C ILE A 23 -4.57 15.39 6.04
N LEU A 24 -4.33 15.34 4.74
CA LEU A 24 -4.59 16.47 3.85
C LEU A 24 -6.10 16.77 3.74
N SER A 25 -6.95 15.74 3.73
CA SER A 25 -8.41 15.90 3.74
C SER A 25 -8.89 16.60 5.01
N LEU A 26 -8.37 16.22 6.18
CA LEU A 26 -8.67 16.88 7.44
C LEU A 26 -8.20 18.33 7.45
N PHE A 27 -6.98 18.58 6.97
CA PHE A 27 -6.42 19.92 6.85
C PHE A 27 -7.25 20.82 5.92
N LEU A 28 -7.59 20.33 4.72
CA LEU A 28 -8.40 21.07 3.75
C LEU A 28 -9.81 21.32 4.28
N TRP A 29 -10.43 20.33 4.92
CA TRP A 29 -11.73 20.50 5.58
C TRP A 29 -11.69 21.63 6.61
N GLY A 30 -10.67 21.68 7.46
CA GLY A 30 -10.46 22.76 8.44
C GLY A 30 -10.17 24.12 7.79
N ALA A 31 -9.30 24.16 6.76
CA ALA A 31 -8.95 25.38 6.06
C ALA A 31 -10.15 26.01 5.33
N ILE A 32 -11.00 25.20 4.68
CA ILE A 32 -12.23 25.66 4.03
C ILE A 32 -13.22 26.17 5.09
N LYS A 33 -13.38 25.46 6.22
CA LYS A 33 -14.25 25.88 7.33
C LYS A 33 -13.84 27.25 7.88
N CYS A 34 -12.54 27.51 7.99
CA CYS A 34 -11.97 28.78 8.44
C CYS A 34 -11.87 29.85 7.32
N LYS A 35 -12.45 29.61 6.13
CA LYS A 35 -12.38 30.49 4.95
C LYS A 35 -10.96 30.82 4.47
N LYS A 36 -9.96 30.00 4.84
CA LYS A 36 -8.55 30.12 4.41
C LYS A 36 -8.28 29.44 3.07
N ALA A 37 -9.20 28.59 2.60
CA ALA A 37 -9.12 27.90 1.32
C ALA A 37 -10.50 27.84 0.65
N SER A 38 -10.50 27.65 -0.67
CA SER A 38 -11.73 27.45 -1.45
C SER A 38 -12.11 25.96 -1.46
N ALA A 39 -13.41 25.66 -1.59
CA ALA A 39 -13.87 24.29 -1.84
C ALA A 39 -13.26 23.68 -3.13
N LYS A 40 -12.82 24.52 -4.08
CA LYS A 40 -12.07 24.07 -5.26
C LYS A 40 -10.73 23.41 -4.93
N SER A 41 -10.12 23.72 -3.79
CA SER A 41 -8.87 23.08 -3.34
C SER A 41 -9.04 21.59 -3.09
N TRP A 42 -10.27 21.10 -2.89
CA TRP A 42 -10.58 19.68 -2.76
C TRP A 42 -10.18 18.84 -3.99
N GLY A 43 -10.04 19.47 -5.16
CA GLY A 43 -9.61 18.80 -6.39
C GLY A 43 -8.24 18.13 -6.29
N ILE A 44 -7.35 18.60 -5.39
CA ILE A 44 -6.06 17.94 -5.17
C ILE A 44 -6.22 16.53 -4.61
N LEU A 45 -7.24 16.30 -3.77
CA LEU A 45 -7.53 14.98 -3.20
C LEU A 45 -8.03 14.00 -4.26
N VAL A 46 -8.71 14.49 -5.30
CA VAL A 46 -9.10 13.67 -6.46
C VAL A 46 -7.86 13.17 -7.20
N VAL A 47 -6.89 14.04 -7.45
CA VAL A 47 -5.63 13.66 -8.11
C VAL A 47 -4.84 12.67 -7.25
N LEU A 48 -4.70 12.94 -5.95
CA LEU A 48 -3.97 12.05 -5.04
C LEU A 48 -4.64 10.69 -4.89
N THR A 49 -5.98 10.62 -4.83
CA THR A 49 -6.70 9.34 -4.76
C THR A 49 -6.65 8.57 -6.08
N ALA A 50 -6.56 9.25 -7.23
CA ALA A 50 -6.30 8.60 -8.51
C ALA A 50 -4.89 7.98 -8.55
N LEU A 51 -3.87 8.72 -8.09
CA LEU A 51 -2.51 8.19 -7.95
C LEU A 51 -2.46 7.02 -6.95
N TYR A 52 -3.21 7.11 -5.85
CA TYR A 52 -3.32 6.03 -4.87
C TYR A 52 -3.87 4.76 -5.54
N LEU A 53 -5.00 4.85 -6.26
CA LEU A 53 -5.56 3.71 -6.98
C LEU A 53 -4.57 3.08 -7.96
N VAL A 54 -3.95 3.88 -8.82
CA VAL A 54 -2.98 3.38 -9.82
C VAL A 54 -1.79 2.71 -9.14
N SER A 55 -1.24 3.33 -8.10
CA SER A 55 -0.11 2.76 -7.36
C SER A 55 -0.48 1.50 -6.58
N SER A 56 -1.70 1.40 -6.05
CA SER A 56 -2.20 0.17 -5.41
C SER A 56 -2.38 -0.97 -6.41
N LEU A 57 -2.89 -0.70 -7.61
CA LEU A 57 -2.97 -1.72 -8.67
C LEU A 57 -1.58 -2.20 -9.10
N ALA A 58 -0.62 -1.27 -9.23
CA ALA A 58 0.76 -1.62 -9.52
C ALA A 58 1.40 -2.47 -8.42
N ALA A 59 1.04 -2.22 -7.16
CA ALA A 59 1.53 -2.99 -6.01
C ALA A 59 0.95 -4.42 -5.95
N VAL A 60 -0.34 -4.60 -6.26
CA VAL A 60 -0.94 -5.95 -6.36
C VAL A 60 -0.26 -6.74 -7.47
N LYS A 61 -0.19 -6.14 -8.67
CA LYS A 61 0.45 -6.77 -9.82
C LYS A 61 1.93 -7.08 -9.60
N SER A 62 2.65 -6.24 -8.84
CA SER A 62 4.05 -6.53 -8.54
C SER A 62 4.22 -7.72 -7.60
N GLY A 63 3.23 -8.00 -6.73
CA GLY A 63 3.26 -9.14 -5.81
C GLY A 63 3.03 -10.47 -6.52
N GLU A 64 2.14 -10.49 -7.53
CA GLU A 64 1.87 -11.66 -8.37
C GLU A 64 3.13 -12.22 -9.06
N PHE A 65 4.10 -11.36 -9.42
CA PHE A 65 5.35 -11.82 -10.05
C PHE A 65 6.25 -12.64 -9.13
N ASP A 66 6.16 -12.42 -7.81
CA ASP A 66 6.97 -13.10 -6.81
C ASP A 66 6.17 -14.20 -6.07
N GLU A 67 4.88 -14.39 -6.39
CA GLU A 67 3.97 -15.28 -5.67
C GLU A 67 4.48 -16.73 -5.67
N ASP A 68 4.58 -17.35 -6.85
CA ASP A 68 4.97 -18.77 -6.98
C ASP A 68 6.30 -19.07 -6.25
N LEU A 69 7.29 -18.18 -6.40
CA LEU A 69 8.61 -18.32 -5.78
C LEU A 69 8.53 -18.31 -4.24
N VAL A 70 7.68 -17.46 -3.66
CA VAL A 70 7.51 -17.36 -2.21
C VAL A 70 6.60 -18.48 -1.70
N GLU A 71 5.59 -18.88 -2.46
CA GLU A 71 4.69 -20.00 -2.14
C GLU A 71 5.45 -21.31 -1.96
N ASP A 72 6.41 -21.60 -2.84
CA ASP A 72 7.27 -22.78 -2.76
C ASP A 72 8.08 -22.82 -1.46
N LYS A 73 8.39 -21.65 -0.89
CA LYS A 73 9.24 -21.54 0.31
C LYS A 73 8.45 -21.62 1.61
N ILE A 74 7.30 -20.95 1.69
CA ILE A 74 6.57 -20.76 2.96
C ILE A 74 5.13 -21.30 2.93
N GLY A 75 4.67 -21.76 1.78
CA GLY A 75 3.35 -22.35 1.57
C GLY A 75 2.29 -21.36 1.10
N LYS A 76 1.54 -21.78 0.07
CA LYS A 76 0.42 -21.07 -0.58
C LYS A 76 -0.54 -20.37 0.37
N LYS A 77 -0.99 -21.04 1.44
CA LYS A 77 -2.02 -20.49 2.34
C LYS A 77 -1.61 -19.16 2.98
N LEU A 78 -0.34 -19.00 3.35
CA LEU A 78 0.14 -17.79 4.03
C LEU A 78 0.25 -16.62 3.04
N VAL A 79 0.76 -16.90 1.84
CA VAL A 79 0.89 -15.91 0.75
C VAL A 79 -0.50 -15.43 0.32
N HIS A 80 -1.42 -16.37 0.12
CA HIS A 80 -2.79 -16.06 -0.30
C HIS A 80 -3.56 -15.19 0.72
N GLU A 81 -3.35 -15.38 2.03
CA GLU A 81 -3.97 -14.51 3.05
C GLU A 81 -3.44 -13.06 2.99
N HIS A 82 -2.17 -12.87 2.62
CA HIS A 82 -1.59 -11.55 2.41
C HIS A 82 -2.11 -10.92 1.11
N GLU A 83 -2.14 -11.70 0.03
CA GLU A 83 -2.69 -11.32 -1.27
C GLU A 83 -4.14 -10.82 -1.14
N GLU A 84 -5.03 -11.60 -0.52
CA GLU A 84 -6.45 -11.24 -0.34
C GLU A 84 -6.63 -9.94 0.46
N ARG A 85 -5.68 -9.62 1.35
CA ARG A 85 -5.65 -8.34 2.08
C ARG A 85 -5.16 -7.21 1.19
N GLY A 86 -4.14 -7.47 0.37
CA GLY A 86 -3.59 -6.53 -0.61
C GLY A 86 -4.60 -6.14 -1.68
N GLU A 87 -5.33 -7.10 -2.23
CA GLU A 87 -6.34 -6.91 -3.29
C GLU A 87 -7.50 -6.00 -2.87
N LYS A 88 -7.81 -5.92 -1.56
CA LYS A 88 -8.84 -5.02 -1.03
C LYS A 88 -8.44 -3.55 -1.14
N ILE A 89 -7.14 -3.23 -1.21
CA ILE A 89 -6.65 -1.85 -1.20
C ILE A 89 -7.07 -1.09 -2.47
N PRO A 90 -6.87 -1.59 -3.70
CA PRO A 90 -7.39 -0.94 -4.92
C PRO A 90 -8.90 -0.69 -4.90
N TRP A 91 -9.70 -1.63 -4.37
CA TRP A 91 -11.15 -1.45 -4.26
C TRP A 91 -11.51 -0.25 -3.36
N VAL A 92 -10.86 -0.16 -2.20
CA VAL A 92 -11.03 0.98 -1.28
C VAL A 92 -10.54 2.28 -1.92
N ALA A 93 -9.41 2.26 -2.62
CA ALA A 93 -8.90 3.42 -3.36
C ALA A 93 -9.88 3.90 -4.44
N GLY A 94 -10.51 2.97 -5.16
CA GLY A 94 -11.53 3.26 -6.17
C GLY A 94 -12.79 3.89 -5.58
N VAL A 95 -13.30 3.33 -4.48
CA VAL A 95 -14.44 3.91 -3.75
C VAL A 95 -14.13 5.32 -3.24
N LEU A 96 -12.92 5.54 -2.70
CA LEU A 96 -12.49 6.87 -2.29
C LEU A 96 -12.41 7.82 -3.48
N LEU A 97 -11.80 7.42 -4.60
CA LEU A 97 -11.70 8.26 -5.79
C LEU A 97 -13.08 8.73 -6.26
N ILE A 98 -14.07 7.83 -6.29
CA ILE A 98 -15.46 8.18 -6.62
C ILE A 98 -16.02 9.16 -5.59
N ALA A 99 -15.89 8.88 -4.28
CA ALA A 99 -16.42 9.74 -3.22
C ALA A 99 -15.81 11.15 -3.25
N TYR A 100 -14.50 11.27 -3.44
CA TYR A 100 -13.78 12.54 -3.57
C TYR A 100 -14.19 13.28 -4.84
N THR A 101 -14.35 12.59 -5.96
CA THR A 101 -14.79 13.19 -7.23
C THR A 101 -16.22 13.72 -7.13
N VAL A 102 -17.16 12.93 -6.59
CA VAL A 102 -18.54 13.34 -6.37
C VAL A 102 -18.60 14.55 -5.44
N THR A 103 -17.83 14.53 -4.34
CA THR A 103 -17.76 15.65 -3.41
C THR A 103 -17.17 16.90 -4.06
N TYR A 104 -16.15 16.76 -4.90
CA TYR A 104 -15.57 17.88 -5.64
C TYR A 104 -16.56 18.52 -6.61
N VAL A 105 -17.29 17.70 -7.39
CA VAL A 105 -18.24 18.18 -8.41
C VAL A 105 -19.47 18.82 -7.75
N THR A 106 -20.06 18.17 -6.75
CA THR A 106 -21.30 18.63 -6.10
C THR A 106 -21.06 19.71 -5.03
N GLY A 107 -19.89 19.70 -4.39
CA GLY A 107 -19.51 20.60 -3.29
C GLY A 107 -18.62 21.77 -3.71
N ARG A 108 -18.48 22.04 -5.00
CA ARG A 108 -17.49 23.00 -5.54
C ARG A 108 -17.65 24.45 -5.04
N SER A 109 -18.85 24.82 -4.61
CA SER A 109 -19.19 26.19 -4.19
C SER A 109 -19.04 26.44 -2.69
N LYS A 110 -19.26 25.42 -1.83
CA LYS A 110 -19.23 25.57 -0.37
C LYS A 110 -18.94 24.26 0.34
N LEU A 111 -18.45 24.37 1.57
CA LEU A 111 -18.30 23.24 2.47
C LEU A 111 -19.65 22.56 2.73
N SER A 112 -19.69 21.25 2.59
CA SER A 112 -20.88 20.41 2.78
C SER A 112 -20.59 19.23 3.70
N TRP A 113 -21.63 18.53 4.14
CA TRP A 113 -21.51 17.32 4.95
C TRP A 113 -20.73 16.20 4.23
N THR A 114 -20.75 16.16 2.89
CA THR A 114 -20.03 15.16 2.08
C THR A 114 -18.50 15.29 2.23
N HIS A 115 -17.98 16.49 2.47
CA HIS A 115 -16.56 16.69 2.77
C HIS A 115 -16.17 16.03 4.10
N LYS A 116 -17.01 16.21 5.14
CA LYS A 116 -16.79 15.57 6.45
C LYS A 116 -16.86 14.05 6.31
N LEU A 117 -17.86 13.53 5.59
CA LEU A 117 -17.99 12.09 5.34
C LEU A 117 -16.76 11.54 4.61
N CYS A 118 -16.28 12.18 3.54
CA CYS A 118 -15.10 11.74 2.80
C CYS A 118 -13.84 11.74 3.67
N THR A 119 -13.65 12.74 4.53
CA THR A 119 -12.54 12.74 5.50
C THR A 119 -12.62 11.52 6.42
N VAL A 120 -13.78 11.23 7.00
CA VAL A 120 -13.95 10.05 7.88
C VAL A 120 -13.69 8.75 7.12
N LEU A 121 -14.24 8.62 5.90
CA LEU A 121 -14.01 7.45 5.04
C LEU A 121 -12.53 7.26 4.71
N SER A 122 -11.79 8.35 4.42
CA SER A 122 -10.36 8.25 4.14
C SER A 122 -9.51 7.83 5.35
N ILE A 123 -9.95 8.14 6.58
CA ILE A 123 -9.30 7.64 7.79
C ILE A 123 -9.56 6.15 7.95
N ALA A 124 -10.80 5.70 7.73
CA ALA A 124 -11.14 4.28 7.77
C ALA A 124 -10.40 3.47 6.69
N ALA A 125 -10.11 4.07 5.54
CA ALA A 125 -9.37 3.46 4.44
C ALA A 125 -7.90 3.14 4.76
N VAL A 126 -7.36 3.60 5.90
CA VAL A 126 -6.03 3.20 6.39
C VAL A 126 -6.05 1.76 6.92
N TYR A 127 -7.20 1.25 7.37
CA TYR A 127 -7.30 -0.06 8.02
C TYR A 127 -6.83 -1.24 7.14
N PRO A 128 -7.24 -1.36 5.85
CA PRO A 128 -6.72 -2.40 4.96
C PRO A 128 -5.19 -2.37 4.80
N ILE A 129 -4.59 -1.17 4.78
CA ILE A 129 -3.12 -1.00 4.71
C ILE A 129 -2.44 -1.59 5.95
N ILE A 130 -3.02 -1.38 7.14
CA ILE A 130 -2.50 -1.96 8.38
C ILE A 130 -2.57 -3.49 8.33
N LEU A 131 -3.68 -4.07 7.85
CA LEU A 131 -3.83 -5.52 7.74
C LEU A 131 -2.86 -6.13 6.72
N ALA A 132 -2.72 -5.52 5.55
CA ALA A 132 -1.76 -5.93 4.53
C ALA A 132 -0.31 -5.81 5.05
N GLY A 133 0.03 -4.69 5.69
CA GLY A 133 1.35 -4.49 6.29
C GLY A 133 1.67 -5.47 7.41
N HIS A 134 0.69 -5.78 8.27
CA HIS A 134 0.85 -6.77 9.33
C HIS A 134 1.08 -8.17 8.76
N SER A 135 0.29 -8.60 7.78
CA SER A 135 0.51 -9.89 7.12
C SER A 135 1.84 -9.96 6.38
N GLY A 136 2.20 -8.93 5.61
CA GLY A 136 3.49 -8.87 4.91
C GLY A 136 4.67 -8.95 5.89
N GLY A 137 4.58 -8.26 7.03
CA GLY A 137 5.55 -8.37 8.10
C GLY A 137 5.64 -9.79 8.70
N GLN A 138 4.51 -10.49 8.85
CA GLN A 138 4.53 -11.89 9.29
C GLN A 138 5.20 -12.81 8.26
N LEU A 139 4.91 -12.65 6.97
CA LEU A 139 5.57 -13.43 5.91
C LEU A 139 7.09 -13.29 5.99
N VAL A 140 7.58 -12.06 6.11
CA VAL A 140 9.03 -11.79 6.17
C VAL A 140 9.65 -12.27 7.48
N TYR A 141 9.12 -11.84 8.63
CA TYR A 141 9.81 -11.99 9.92
C TYR A 141 9.48 -13.26 10.67
N LYS A 142 8.31 -13.88 10.45
CA LYS A 142 7.92 -15.14 11.11
C LYS A 142 8.11 -16.35 10.22
N HIS A 143 7.88 -16.20 8.91
CA HIS A 143 7.87 -17.31 7.97
C HIS A 143 9.10 -17.31 7.04
N GLY A 144 9.92 -16.26 7.05
CA GLY A 144 11.17 -16.22 6.30
C GLY A 144 10.99 -16.05 4.79
N ALA A 145 9.90 -15.42 4.33
CA ALA A 145 9.60 -15.20 2.91
C ALA A 145 10.77 -14.56 2.13
N ALA A 146 11.52 -13.65 2.77
CA ALA A 146 12.66 -12.98 2.15
C ALA A 146 13.78 -13.95 1.71
N SER A 147 13.89 -15.12 2.34
CA SER A 147 14.89 -16.14 1.97
C SER A 147 14.66 -16.73 0.58
N ALA A 148 13.45 -16.61 0.01
CA ALA A 148 13.16 -17.03 -1.36
C ALA A 148 13.95 -16.22 -2.41
N HIS A 149 14.37 -15.01 -2.07
CA HIS A 149 15.14 -14.13 -2.96
C HIS A 149 16.65 -14.11 -2.64
N THR A 150 17.10 -14.82 -1.60
CA THR A 150 18.53 -14.98 -1.31
C THR A 150 19.06 -16.19 -2.05
N LYS A 151 20.17 -16.05 -2.80
CA LYS A 151 20.92 -17.22 -3.28
C LYS A 151 21.36 -18.02 -2.06
N ASP A 152 21.01 -19.30 -2.03
CA ASP A 152 21.47 -20.20 -0.98
C ASP A 152 23.01 -20.19 -0.99
N ASN A 153 23.62 -19.67 0.07
CA ASN A 153 25.08 -19.63 0.23
C ASN A 153 25.64 -21.02 0.58
N GLY A 154 25.06 -22.09 0.05
CA GLY A 154 25.50 -23.47 0.28
C GLY A 154 26.92 -23.77 -0.21
N ALA A 155 27.51 -22.90 -1.02
CA ALA A 155 28.86 -23.07 -1.56
C ALA A 155 30.00 -22.52 -0.66
N ILE A 156 29.71 -21.74 0.39
CA ILE A 156 30.76 -21.23 1.30
C ILE A 156 31.10 -22.18 2.45
N ASN A 157 30.25 -23.18 2.75
CA ASN A 157 30.54 -24.17 3.80
C ASN A 157 31.32 -25.40 3.32
N GLN A 158 31.36 -25.71 2.02
CA GLN A 158 32.16 -26.84 1.52
C GLN A 158 33.67 -26.53 1.44
N ASN A 159 34.06 -25.26 1.35
CA ASN A 159 35.47 -24.86 1.27
C ASN A 159 36.15 -24.67 2.64
N LEU A 160 35.42 -24.79 3.75
CA LEU A 160 35.99 -24.69 5.10
C LEU A 160 36.27 -26.05 5.74
N ASP A 161 35.66 -27.12 5.24
CA ASP A 161 35.92 -28.50 5.71
C ASP A 161 37.16 -29.12 5.03
N GLU A 162 37.50 -28.72 3.80
CA GLU A 162 38.69 -29.26 3.08
C GLU A 162 40.02 -28.59 3.49
N GLY A 163 39.98 -27.55 4.32
CA GLY A 163 41.18 -26.78 4.72
C GLY A 163 41.88 -27.28 5.99
N HIS A 164 41.35 -28.31 6.66
CA HIS A 164 41.83 -28.83 7.95
C HIS A 164 42.44 -30.24 7.88
N GLU A 165 42.75 -30.74 6.69
CA GLU A 165 43.56 -31.95 6.49
C GLU A 165 44.77 -31.66 5.61
N ASN A 166 45.80 -31.00 6.16
CA ASN A 166 47.20 -31.10 5.69
C ASN A 166 48.17 -30.68 6.81
#